data_AF-A0A9C9W499-F1
#
_entry.id   AF-A0A9C9W499-F1
#
_cell.length_a   1.000
_cell.length_b   1.000
_cell.length_c   1.000
_cell.angle_alpha   90.00
_cell.angle_beta   90.00
_cell.angle_gamma   90.00
#
_symmetry.space_group_name_H-M   'P 1'
#
loop_
_entity.id
_entity.type
_entity.pdbx_description
1 polymer ?
#
loop_
_entity_poly.entity_id
_entity_poly.type
_entity_poly.pdbx_seq_one_letter_code
_entity_poly.pdbx_strand_id
1 'polypeptide(L)' 'MNASDCLTNNDPWRHRSKKMSCATCMWFVLKEKDEHSVNTAPIGRCRRHAPSMNGYPVVFETDWCGDHKLDENAI' A
#
# COMPACT_ATOMS: atom_id res chain seq x y z
N MET A 1 -0.64 24.36 14.33
CA MET A 1 0.02 23.12 13.85
C MET A 1 1.28 23.57 13.12
N ASN A 2 2.45 23.42 13.74
CA ASN A 2 3.72 23.93 13.18
C ASN A 2 4.38 22.86 12.30
N ALA A 3 4.91 23.27 11.16
CA ALA A 3 5.52 22.44 10.12
C ALA A 3 6.84 21.74 10.53
N SER A 4 7.16 21.72 11.83
CA SER A 4 8.45 21.26 12.36
C SER A 4 8.43 19.81 12.87
N ASP A 5 7.25 19.19 13.03
CA ASP A 5 7.11 17.82 13.52
C ASP A 5 7.36 16.75 12.42
N CYS A 6 7.51 17.17 11.16
CA CYS A 6 7.66 16.28 10.00
C CYS A 6 9.07 15.68 9.82
N LEU A 7 10.06 16.09 10.62
CA LEU A 7 11.49 15.81 10.38
C LEU A 7 12.17 14.96 11.45
N THR A 8 11.43 14.43 12.43
CA THR A 8 12.04 13.55 13.44
C THR A 8 12.02 12.11 12.94
N ASN A 9 13.11 11.37 13.16
CA ASN A 9 13.20 9.92 12.89
C ASN A 9 12.11 9.07 13.58
N ASN A 10 11.24 9.68 14.38
CA ASN A 10 10.11 9.06 15.04
C ASN A 10 8.77 9.35 14.38
N ASP A 11 8.72 10.15 13.31
CA ASP A 11 7.49 10.32 12.55
C ASP A 11 7.11 8.96 11.92
N PRO A 12 5.98 8.36 12.32
CA PRO A 12 5.51 7.11 11.72
C PRO A 12 5.10 7.29 10.25
N TRP A 13 4.96 8.53 9.78
CA TRP A 13 4.64 8.90 8.40
C TRP A 13 5.86 9.19 7.52
N ARG A 14 7.07 9.28 8.09
CA ARG A 14 8.32 9.56 7.33
C ARG A 14 8.60 8.56 6.22
N HIS A 15 8.13 7.32 6.39
CA HIS A 15 8.26 6.24 5.42
C HIS A 15 7.04 6.14 4.48
N ARG A 16 6.23 7.19 4.30
CA ARG A 16 5.16 7.23 3.28
C ARG A 16 5.56 8.01 2.03
N SER A 17 6.86 8.06 1.73
CA SER A 17 7.36 8.60 0.47
C SER A 17 6.85 7.80 -0.73
N LYS A 18 6.87 8.35 -1.94
CA LYS A 18 6.40 7.67 -3.17
C LYS A 18 7.00 6.27 -3.38
N LYS A 19 8.20 6.02 -2.86
CA LYS A 19 8.85 4.69 -2.95
C LYS A 19 8.31 3.68 -1.94
N MET A 20 7.49 4.08 -0.97
CA MET A 20 6.97 3.27 0.12
C MET A 20 5.43 3.21 0.09
N SER A 21 4.88 2.93 -1.10
CA SER A 21 3.44 2.72 -1.29
C SER A 21 3.17 1.28 -1.73
N CYS A 22 1.97 0.76 -1.51
CA CYS A 22 1.63 -0.63 -1.81
C CYS A 22 1.98 -1.03 -3.25
N ALA A 23 1.90 -0.12 -4.23
CA ALA A 23 2.36 -0.39 -5.60
C ALA A 23 3.80 -0.92 -5.70
N THR A 24 4.70 -0.50 -4.79
CA THR A 24 6.10 -0.96 -4.74
C THR A 24 6.33 -2.08 -3.71
N CYS A 25 5.27 -2.65 -3.14
CA CYS A 25 5.35 -3.67 -2.10
C CYS A 25 5.45 -5.07 -2.69
N MET A 26 6.37 -5.91 -2.19
CA MET A 26 6.49 -7.31 -2.61
C MET A 26 5.26 -8.18 -2.31
N TRP A 27 4.37 -7.71 -1.44
CA TRP A 27 3.13 -8.42 -1.10
C TRP A 27 1.89 -7.85 -1.80
N PHE A 28 1.99 -6.73 -2.51
CA PHE A 28 0.86 -6.17 -3.23
C PHE A 28 0.55 -6.99 -4.46
N VAL A 29 -0.75 -7.20 -4.71
CA VAL A 29 -1.26 -7.78 -5.95
C VAL A 29 -2.39 -6.92 -6.44
N LEU A 30 -2.22 -6.38 -7.64
CA LEU A 30 -3.28 -5.63 -8.31
C LEU A 30 -4.46 -6.55 -8.59
N LYS A 31 -5.68 -6.08 -8.32
CA LYS A 31 -6.90 -6.77 -8.73
C LYS A 31 -7.19 -6.38 -10.17
N GLU A 32 -7.49 -7.37 -11.01
CA GLU A 32 -7.99 -7.10 -12.37
C GLU A 32 -9.24 -6.22 -12.30
N LYS A 33 -9.30 -5.25 -13.22
CA LYS A 33 -10.46 -4.39 -13.35
C LYS A 33 -11.60 -5.22 -13.93
N ASP A 34 -12.74 -5.18 -13.26
CA ASP A 34 -13.97 -5.68 -13.82
C ASP A 34 -14.59 -4.56 -14.66
N GLU A 35 -14.85 -4.84 -15.94
CA GLU A 35 -15.51 -3.90 -16.87
C GLU A 35 -16.89 -3.43 -16.35
N HIS A 36 -17.52 -4.20 -15.46
CA HIS A 36 -18.79 -3.85 -14.82
C HIS A 36 -18.63 -3.09 -13.50
N SER A 37 -17.40 -2.84 -13.04
CA SER A 37 -17.13 -2.10 -11.81
C SER A 37 -17.37 -0.60 -12.01
N VAL A 38 -18.23 -0.02 -11.17
CA VAL A 38 -18.41 1.44 -11.09
C VAL A 38 -17.13 2.13 -10.58
N ASN A 39 -16.28 1.40 -9.85
CA ASN A 39 -15.01 1.92 -9.35
C ASN A 39 -13.90 1.68 -10.38
N THR A 40 -13.33 2.77 -10.91
CA THR A 40 -12.27 2.76 -11.93
C THR A 40 -10.86 2.83 -11.35
N ALA A 41 -10.74 3.10 -10.04
CA ALA A 41 -9.47 3.24 -9.36
C ALA A 41 -8.74 1.89 -9.28
N PRO A 42 -7.42 1.85 -9.49
CA PRO A 42 -6.65 0.63 -9.33
C PRO A 42 -6.64 0.23 -7.84
N ILE A 43 -7.28 -0.91 -7.55
CA ILE A 43 -7.30 -1.52 -6.22
C ILE A 43 -6.55 -2.85 -6.25
N GLY A 44 -5.96 -3.23 -5.13
CA GLY A 44 -5.27 -4.50 -4.97
C GLY A 44 -5.57 -5.20 -3.65
N ARG A 45 -4.72 -6.18 -3.34
CA ARG A 45 -4.74 -7.00 -2.13
C ARG A 45 -3.35 -7.03 -1.51
N CYS A 46 -3.24 -6.87 -0.20
CA CYS A 46 -1.99 -7.09 0.53
C CYS A 46 -1.88 -8.56 0.96
N ARG A 47 -0.87 -9.29 0.48
CA ARG A 47 -0.67 -10.73 0.74
C ARG A 47 0.21 -11.07 1.93
N ARG A 48 0.67 -10.09 2.70
CA ARG A 48 1.63 -10.35 3.77
C ARG A 48 1.10 -11.36 4.79
N HIS A 49 -0.18 -11.24 5.15
CA HIS A 49 -0.84 -12.15 6.07
C HIS A 49 -1.70 -13.12 5.29
N ALA A 50 -1.66 -14.40 5.69
CA ALA A 50 -2.52 -15.45 5.16
C ALA A 50 -4.00 -14.98 5.17
N PRO A 51 -4.82 -15.43 4.20
CA PRO A 51 -6.17 -14.93 4.06
C PRO A 51 -6.96 -15.18 5.35
N SER A 52 -7.56 -14.12 5.87
CA SER A 52 -8.54 -14.24 6.95
C SER A 52 -9.84 -14.85 6.40
N MET A 53 -10.85 -15.05 7.26
CA MET A 53 -12.21 -15.40 6.81
C MET A 53 -12.77 -14.38 5.79
N ASN A 54 -12.23 -13.17 5.75
CA ASN A 54 -12.59 -12.10 4.80
C ASN A 54 -11.57 -11.94 3.65
N GLY A 55 -10.65 -12.88 3.48
CA GLY A 55 -9.57 -12.82 2.50
C GLY A 55 -8.43 -11.88 2.89
N TYR A 56 -7.73 -11.38 1.87
CA TYR A 56 -6.63 -10.42 2.00
C TYR A 56 -7.14 -8.97 2.09
N PRO A 57 -6.50 -8.09 2.89
CA PRO A 57 -6.88 -6.67 2.97
C PRO A 57 -6.88 -5.99 1.60
N VAL A 58 -7.92 -5.19 1.34
CA VAL A 58 -8.01 -4.34 0.14
C VAL A 58 -7.19 -3.07 0.38
N VAL A 59 -6.32 -2.75 -0.56
CA VAL A 59 -5.46 -1.55 -0.51
C VAL A 59 -5.41 -0.86 -1.87
N PHE A 60 -5.25 0.45 -1.88
CA PHE A 60 -4.91 1.22 -3.07
C PHE A 60 -3.40 1.17 -3.33
N GLU A 61 -2.99 1.45 -4.57
CA GLU A 61 -1.58 1.58 -4.96
C GLU A 61 -0.79 2.61 -4.14
N THR A 62 -1.48 3.67 -3.70
CA THR A 62 -0.92 4.76 -2.90
C THR A 62 -0.97 4.52 -1.39
N ASP A 63 -1.59 3.42 -0.94
CA ASP A 63 -1.65 3.11 0.49
C ASP A 63 -0.29 2.67 1.02
N TRP A 64 -0.15 2.64 2.34
CA TRP A 64 0.96 1.98 3.02
C TRP A 64 0.40 0.89 3.93
N CYS A 65 0.76 -0.37 3.68
CA CYS A 65 0.16 -1.53 4.37
C CYS A 65 0.68 -1.78 5.79
N GLY A 66 1.45 -0.85 6.39
CA GLY A 66 1.97 -0.97 7.75
C GLY A 66 3.24 -1.81 7.84
N ASP A 67 3.22 -2.97 7.20
CA ASP A 67 4.31 -3.92 7.25
C ASP A 67 5.24 -3.90 6.03
N HIS A 68 5.01 -2.94 5.15
CA HIS A 68 5.59 -2.77 3.81
C HIS A 68 7.05 -3.24 3.63
N LYS A 69 7.30 -3.98 2.55
CA LYS A 69 8.64 -4.36 2.10
C LYS A 69 8.73 -4.14 0.60
N LEU A 70 9.76 -3.42 0.18
CA LEU A 70 9.99 -3.11 -1.22
C LEU A 70 10.17 -4.38 -2.05
N ASP A 71 9.50 -4.43 -3.19
CA ASP A 71 9.87 -5.35 -4.26
C ASP A 71 10.99 -4.71 -5.07
N GLU A 72 12.16 -5.33 -5.06
CA GLU A 72 13.33 -4.87 -5.79
C GLU A 72 13.11 -4.92 -7.32
N ASN A 73 12.10 -5.65 -7.79
CA ASN A 73 11.73 -5.76 -9.20
C ASN A 73 10.56 -4.85 -9.61
N ALA A 74 9.90 -4.17 -8.67
CA ALA A 74 8.76 -3.29 -8.94
C ALA A 74 9.15 -1.81 -9.06
N ILE A 75 10.41 -1.51 -9.36
CA ILE A 75 10.99 -0.16 -9.46
C ILE A 75 11.48 0.12 -10.88
#